data_AF-A0AAI9HNQ1-F1
#
_entry.id   AF-A0AAI9HNQ1-F1
#
_cell.length_a   1.000
_cell.length_b   1.000
_cell.length_c   1.000
_cell.angle_alpha   90.00
_cell.angle_beta   90.00
_cell.angle_gamma   90.00
#
_symmetry.space_group_name_H-M   'P 1'
#
loop_
_entity.id
_entity.type
_entity.pdbx_description
1 polymer ?
#
loop_
_entity_poly.entity_id
_entity_poly.type
_entity_poly.pdbx_seq_one_letter_code
_entity_poly.pdbx_strand_id
1 'polypeptide(L)'
;MLTHIWWSLPLTIGVYFLARAIYIKFKLPVLNPLLISIVIIIPLLIFTGTSYNHYFEGSRILNDLLQPAVVALAFPLYEQLHQIRAQWKSIITICFAGSVIAMVTGTAVAFMMGATPEIAASILPKSVTTPIAIAVSNSIGGVAAISAVCVIFVGILGAIFGHTLFKRLRVTTKASRGLAMGTASHALGTARCAEEDYVEGAYSSLALMTCGIITSLMAPFIFPVLLALFG
;
A
#
# COMPACT_ATOMS: atom_id res chain seq x y z
N MET A 1 21.40 -19.24 7.34
CA MET A 1 21.01 -17.89 7.85
C MET A 1 22.06 -16.82 7.57
N LEU A 2 23.32 -16.94 8.01
CA LEU A 2 24.31 -15.85 7.85
C LEU A 2 24.88 -15.71 6.43
N THR A 3 24.93 -16.76 5.62
CA THR A 3 25.58 -16.75 4.29
C THR A 3 24.91 -15.84 3.26
N HIS A 4 23.59 -15.67 3.32
CA HIS A 4 22.82 -14.89 2.33
C HIS A 4 22.65 -13.41 2.70
N ILE A 5 22.91 -13.09 3.97
CA ILE A 5 22.80 -11.73 4.54
C ILE A 5 23.85 -10.79 3.94
N TRP A 6 25.07 -11.29 3.73
CA TRP A 6 26.22 -10.50 3.27
C TRP A 6 26.05 -9.92 1.86
N TRP A 7 25.21 -10.56 1.04
CA TRP A 7 24.93 -10.08 -0.31
C TRP A 7 23.60 -9.32 -0.37
N SER A 8 22.51 -9.95 0.07
CA SER A 8 21.15 -9.44 -0.18
C SER A 8 20.85 -8.15 0.58
N LEU A 9 21.31 -8.04 1.83
CA LEU A 9 21.02 -6.88 2.68
C LEU A 9 21.82 -5.64 2.24
N PRO A 10 23.15 -5.69 2.05
CA PRO A 10 23.90 -4.57 1.48
C PRO A 10 23.42 -4.16 0.09
N LEU A 11 23.05 -5.14 -0.76
CA LEU A 11 22.49 -4.85 -2.08
C LEU A 11 21.20 -4.03 -1.96
N THR A 12 20.24 -4.48 -1.14
CA THR A 12 18.95 -3.79 -0.94
C THR A 12 19.16 -2.36 -0.43
N ILE A 13 20.01 -2.23 0.60
CA ILE A 13 20.31 -0.94 1.23
C ILE A 13 21.02 0.00 0.25
N GLY A 14 22.03 -0.50 -0.46
CA GLY A 14 22.81 0.27 -1.43
C GLY A 14 21.95 0.76 -2.59
N VAL A 15 21.11 -0.12 -3.16
CA VAL A 15 20.17 0.25 -4.23
C VAL A 15 19.15 1.28 -3.72
N TYR A 16 18.60 1.10 -2.52
CA TYR A 16 17.65 2.06 -1.95
C TYR A 16 18.28 3.45 -1.73
N PHE A 17 19.49 3.52 -1.17
CA PHE A 17 20.17 4.81 -0.97
C PHE A 17 20.53 5.48 -2.30
N LEU A 18 20.97 4.72 -3.30
CA LEU A 18 21.19 5.22 -4.65
C LEU A 18 19.89 5.78 -5.26
N ALA A 19 18.81 5.00 -5.18
CA ALA A 19 17.49 5.39 -5.66
C ALA A 19 16.98 6.66 -4.95
N ARG A 20 17.19 6.75 -3.63
CA ARG A 20 16.85 7.94 -2.83
C ARG A 20 17.70 9.15 -3.20
N ALA A 21 18.99 8.98 -3.47
CA ALA A 21 19.85 10.07 -3.92
C ALA A 21 19.41 10.62 -5.29
N ILE A 22 19.04 9.73 -6.21
CA ILE A 22 18.44 10.08 -7.51
C ILE A 22 17.13 10.85 -7.29
N TYR A 23 16.23 10.32 -6.44
CA TYR A 23 14.95 10.97 -6.14
C TYR A 23 15.13 12.39 -5.58
N ILE A 24 16.02 12.58 -4.60
CA ILE A 24 16.26 13.89 -3.98
C ILE A 24 16.83 14.90 -4.97
N LYS A 25 17.67 14.45 -5.91
CA LYS A 25 18.30 15.31 -6.92
C LYS A 25 17.30 15.80 -7.97
N PHE A 26 16.42 14.91 -8.45
CA PHE A 26 15.52 15.21 -9.58
C PHE A 26 14.09 15.55 -9.15
N LYS A 27 13.65 15.11 -7.96
CA LYS A 27 12.32 15.33 -7.37
C LYS A 27 11.13 14.96 -8.29
N LEU A 28 11.35 14.03 -9.22
CA LEU A 28 10.30 13.53 -10.10
C LEU A 28 9.53 12.40 -9.39
N PRO A 29 8.18 12.41 -9.39
CA PRO A 29 7.38 11.37 -8.72
C PRO A 29 7.65 9.95 -9.26
N VAL A 30 7.97 9.83 -10.56
CA VAL A 30 8.32 8.55 -11.22
C VAL A 30 9.64 8.00 -10.69
N LEU A 31 10.54 8.85 -10.16
CA LEU A 31 11.80 8.42 -9.55
C LEU A 31 11.61 8.00 -8.08
N ASN A 32 10.44 7.45 -7.74
CA ASN A 32 10.17 6.94 -6.40
C ASN A 32 11.24 5.88 -6.04
N PRO A 33 11.89 6.00 -4.86
CA PRO A 33 12.95 5.08 -4.46
C PRO A 33 12.56 3.60 -4.53
N LEU A 34 11.31 3.28 -4.24
CA LEU A 34 10.80 1.91 -4.31
C LEU A 34 10.70 1.41 -5.76
N LEU A 35 10.17 2.23 -6.67
CA LEU A 35 10.05 1.86 -8.09
C LEU A 35 11.42 1.62 -8.71
N ILE A 36 12.38 2.51 -8.45
CA ILE A 36 13.77 2.36 -8.91
C ILE A 36 14.39 1.09 -8.32
N SER A 37 14.16 0.81 -7.03
CA SER A 37 14.68 -0.40 -6.38
C SER A 37 14.14 -1.67 -7.04
N ILE A 38 12.84 -1.72 -7.36
CA ILE A 38 12.22 -2.86 -8.06
C ILE A 38 12.86 -3.06 -9.45
N VAL A 39 13.01 -1.98 -10.22
CA VAL A 39 13.58 -2.01 -11.58
C VAL A 39 15.06 -2.42 -11.58
N ILE A 40 15.80 -2.19 -10.49
CA ILE A 40 17.20 -2.59 -10.39
C ILE A 40 17.35 -4.01 -9.84
N ILE A 41 16.64 -4.34 -8.75
CA ILE A 41 16.84 -5.60 -8.02
C ILE A 41 16.27 -6.79 -8.80
N ILE A 42 15.09 -6.68 -9.42
CA ILE A 42 14.48 -7.81 -10.14
C ILE A 42 15.36 -8.30 -11.29
N PRO A 43 15.81 -7.43 -12.24
CA PRO A 43 16.69 -7.87 -13.31
C PRO A 43 18.01 -8.41 -12.81
N LEU A 44 18.55 -7.84 -11.72
CA LEU A 44 19.79 -8.31 -11.13
C LEU A 44 19.65 -9.74 -10.58
N LEU A 45 18.56 -10.05 -9.86
CA LEU A 45 18.29 -11.41 -9.38
C LEU A 45 18.12 -12.41 -10.53
N ILE A 46 17.45 -12.00 -11.62
CA ILE A 46 17.30 -12.82 -12.82
C ILE A 46 18.67 -13.08 -13.46
N PHE A 47 19.50 -12.05 -13.60
CA PHE A 47 20.83 -12.14 -14.22
C PHE A 47 21.79 -12.99 -13.37
N THR A 48 21.73 -12.88 -12.04
CA THR A 48 22.57 -13.68 -11.12
C THR A 48 21.99 -15.08 -10.87
N GLY A 49 20.83 -15.43 -11.43
CA GLY A 49 20.14 -16.70 -11.21
C GLY A 49 19.76 -16.94 -9.74
N THR A 50 19.67 -15.88 -8.93
CA THR A 50 19.40 -15.99 -7.49
C THR A 50 17.91 -16.18 -7.25
N SER A 51 17.53 -17.26 -6.57
CA SER A 51 16.13 -17.51 -6.27
C SER A 51 15.57 -16.46 -5.30
N TYR A 52 14.28 -16.13 -5.45
CA TYR A 52 13.59 -15.18 -4.56
C TYR A 52 13.72 -15.59 -3.08
N ASN A 53 13.55 -16.88 -2.78
CA ASN A 53 13.64 -17.40 -1.41
C ASN A 53 15.01 -17.10 -0.78
N HIS A 54 16.08 -17.26 -1.55
CA HIS A 54 17.44 -16.98 -1.10
C HIS A 54 17.65 -15.48 -0.81
N TYR A 55 17.15 -14.61 -1.69
CA TYR A 55 17.18 -13.16 -1.49
C TYR A 55 16.33 -12.74 -0.28
N PHE A 56 15.14 -13.34 -0.12
CA PHE A 56 14.21 -13.05 0.97
C PHE A 56 14.81 -13.43 2.33
N GLU A 57 15.44 -14.61 2.45
CA GLU A 57 16.15 -14.99 3.66
C GLU A 57 17.29 -14.02 4.00
N GLY A 58 18.05 -13.59 2.99
CA GLY A 58 19.13 -12.62 3.18
C GLY A 58 18.67 -11.22 3.56
N SER A 59 17.42 -10.86 3.29
CA SER A 59 16.82 -9.55 3.61
C SER A 59 15.78 -9.63 4.73
N ARG A 60 15.71 -10.75 5.46
CA ARG A 60 14.72 -10.99 6.52
C ARG A 60 14.68 -9.90 7.59
N ILE A 61 15.85 -9.38 8.01
CA ILE A 61 15.96 -8.30 9.00
C ILE A 61 15.15 -7.06 8.57
N LEU A 62 15.16 -6.70 7.28
CA LEU A 62 14.38 -5.55 6.78
C LEU A 62 12.87 -5.82 6.86
N ASN A 63 12.47 -7.07 6.62
CA ASN A 63 11.07 -7.50 6.73
C ASN A 63 10.62 -7.51 8.19
N ASP A 64 11.46 -7.96 9.12
CA ASP A 64 11.16 -7.95 10.56
C ASP A 64 11.01 -6.50 11.06
N LEU A 65 11.81 -5.57 10.54
CA LEU A 65 11.68 -4.12 10.83
C LEU A 65 10.38 -3.49 10.28
N LEU A 66 9.66 -4.15 9.36
CA LEU A 66 8.37 -3.63 8.90
C LEU A 66 7.34 -3.56 10.03
N GLN A 67 7.37 -4.52 10.97
CA GLN A 67 6.42 -4.56 12.08
C GLN A 67 6.55 -3.31 12.99
N PRO A 68 7.73 -2.95 13.54
CA PRO A 68 7.88 -1.73 14.31
C PRO A 68 7.70 -0.46 13.46
N ALA A 69 8.04 -0.48 12.16
CA ALA A 69 7.76 0.65 11.27
C ALA A 69 6.26 0.92 11.12
N VAL A 70 5.44 -0.13 10.99
CA VAL A 70 3.97 -0.02 10.95
C VAL A 70 3.43 0.54 12.26
N VAL A 71 3.98 0.13 13.41
CA VAL A 71 3.62 0.72 14.72
C VAL A 71 4.04 2.19 14.79
N ALA A 72 5.23 2.54 14.31
CA ALA A 72 5.73 3.91 14.32
C ALA A 72 4.91 4.88 13.44
N LEU A 73 4.28 4.38 12.38
CA LEU A 73 3.31 5.16 11.58
C LEU A 73 2.07 5.60 12.38
N ALA A 74 1.84 5.04 13.56
CA ALA A 74 0.81 5.53 14.49
C ALA A 74 1.25 6.80 15.26
N PHE A 75 2.51 7.22 15.20
CA PHE A 75 2.97 8.43 15.90
C PHE A 75 2.38 9.73 15.33
N PRO A 76 2.40 10.00 14.00
CA PRO A 76 1.72 11.17 13.43
C PRO A 76 0.21 11.18 13.73
N LEU A 77 -0.39 9.99 13.84
CA LEU A 77 -1.79 9.83 14.26
C LEU A 77 -1.99 10.27 15.71
N TYR A 78 -1.08 9.89 16.61
CA TYR A 78 -1.12 10.29 18.02
C TYR A 78 -0.98 11.81 18.20
N GLU A 79 -0.09 12.47 17.45
CA GLU A 79 0.06 13.93 17.53
C GLU A 79 -1.17 14.70 17.02
N GLN A 80 -1.91 14.14 16.06
CA GLN A 80 -3.14 14.75 15.50
C GLN A 80 -4.43 14.21 16.13
N LEU A 81 -4.35 13.43 17.21
CA LEU A 81 -5.47 12.68 17.78
C LEU A 81 -6.62 13.58 18.24
N HIS A 82 -6.32 14.80 18.70
CA HIS A 82 -7.33 15.79 19.10
C HIS A 82 -8.21 16.22 17.92
N GLN A 83 -7.60 16.54 16.76
CA GLN A 83 -8.32 16.98 15.56
C GLN A 83 -9.12 15.83 14.94
N ILE A 84 -8.56 14.63 15.00
CA ILE A 84 -9.21 13.40 14.54
C ILE A 84 -10.42 13.07 15.40
N ARG A 85 -10.28 13.17 16.73
CA ARG A 85 -11.40 12.97 17.66
C ARG A 85 -12.50 14.00 17.45
N ALA A 86 -12.20 15.22 17.02
CA ALA A 86 -13.24 16.20 16.69
C ALA A 86 -14.06 15.82 15.44
N GLN A 87 -13.48 15.07 14.50
CA GLN A 87 -14.10 14.74 13.20
C GLN A 87 -14.30 13.24 12.96
N TRP A 88 -14.23 12.42 14.01
CA TRP A 88 -14.18 10.96 13.92
C TRP A 88 -15.33 10.35 13.10
N LYS A 89 -16.55 10.90 13.25
CA LYS A 89 -17.72 10.44 12.50
C LYS A 89 -17.52 10.58 11.00
N SER A 90 -17.09 11.77 10.56
CA SER A 90 -16.84 12.06 9.15
C SER A 90 -15.76 11.13 8.57
N ILE A 91 -14.67 10.95 9.31
CA ILE A 91 -13.55 10.11 8.90
C ILE A 91 -13.98 8.66 8.73
N ILE A 92 -14.69 8.09 9.71
CA ILE A 92 -15.18 6.70 9.64
C ILE A 92 -16.14 6.54 8.47
N THR A 93 -17.08 7.48 8.28
CA THR A 93 -18.03 7.40 7.16
C THR A 93 -17.32 7.44 5.80
N ILE A 94 -16.34 8.34 5.63
CA ILE A 94 -15.54 8.45 4.40
C ILE A 94 -14.74 7.17 4.16
N CYS A 95 -14.02 6.68 5.17
CA CYS A 95 -13.21 5.46 5.05
C CYS A 95 -14.09 4.25 4.78
N PHE A 96 -15.24 4.14 5.43
CA PHE A 96 -16.18 3.05 5.20
C PHE A 96 -16.73 3.04 3.78
N ALA A 97 -17.26 4.17 3.33
CA ALA A 97 -17.75 4.31 1.96
C ALA A 97 -16.63 4.01 0.95
N GLY A 98 -15.44 4.57 1.15
CA GLY A 98 -14.30 4.36 0.25
C GLY A 98 -13.78 2.93 0.23
N SER A 99 -13.66 2.25 1.37
CA SER A 99 -13.28 0.84 1.44
C SER A 99 -14.29 -0.06 0.75
N VAL A 100 -15.59 0.13 0.99
CA VAL A 100 -16.65 -0.64 0.34
C VAL A 100 -16.63 -0.42 -1.18
N ILE A 101 -16.56 0.84 -1.63
CA ILE A 101 -16.46 1.15 -3.06
C ILE A 101 -15.21 0.52 -3.67
N ALA A 102 -14.05 0.61 -3.01
CA ALA A 102 -12.80 0.06 -3.52
C ALA A 102 -12.84 -1.47 -3.67
N MET A 103 -13.42 -2.19 -2.69
CA MET A 103 -13.61 -3.65 -2.75
C MET A 103 -14.59 -4.01 -3.87
N VAL A 104 -15.78 -3.40 -3.87
CA VAL A 104 -16.82 -3.70 -4.87
C VAL A 104 -16.34 -3.42 -6.28
N THR A 105 -15.81 -2.22 -6.54
CA THR A 105 -15.35 -1.84 -7.88
C THR A 105 -14.15 -2.66 -8.34
N GLY A 106 -13.16 -2.89 -7.46
CA GLY A 106 -11.98 -3.67 -7.80
C GLY A 106 -12.32 -5.11 -8.16
N THR A 107 -13.14 -5.77 -7.34
CA THR A 107 -13.55 -7.15 -7.54
C THR A 107 -14.52 -7.30 -8.72
N ALA A 108 -15.49 -6.39 -8.88
CA ALA A 108 -16.39 -6.41 -10.03
C ALA A 108 -15.64 -6.26 -11.35
N VAL A 109 -14.71 -5.29 -11.44
CA VAL A 109 -13.88 -5.11 -12.63
C VAL A 109 -13.02 -6.35 -12.88
N ALA A 110 -12.46 -6.99 -11.84
CA ALA A 110 -11.70 -8.22 -12.00
C ALA A 110 -12.54 -9.34 -12.63
N PHE A 111 -13.76 -9.58 -12.14
CA PHE A 111 -14.66 -10.57 -12.73
C PHE A 111 -15.09 -10.21 -14.16
N MET A 112 -15.40 -8.95 -14.43
CA MET A 112 -15.72 -8.49 -15.79
C MET A 112 -14.57 -8.69 -16.78
N MET A 113 -13.33 -8.72 -16.30
CA MET A 113 -12.13 -9.04 -17.09
C MET A 113 -11.83 -10.54 -17.16
N GLY A 114 -12.67 -11.41 -16.59
CA GLY A 114 -12.52 -12.86 -16.60
C GLY A 114 -11.59 -13.42 -15.52
N ALA A 115 -11.38 -12.71 -14.40
CA ALA A 115 -10.59 -13.21 -13.29
C ALA A 115 -11.27 -14.41 -12.62
N THR A 116 -10.47 -15.42 -12.22
CA THR A 116 -10.97 -16.52 -11.40
C THR A 116 -11.32 -16.04 -9.98
N PRO A 117 -12.15 -16.78 -9.23
CA PRO A 117 -12.47 -16.46 -7.84
C PRO A 117 -11.22 -16.27 -6.97
N GLU A 118 -10.16 -17.06 -7.16
CA GLU A 118 -8.92 -16.91 -6.37
C GLU A 118 -8.19 -15.59 -6.69
N ILE A 119 -8.17 -15.18 -7.96
CA ILE A 119 -7.56 -13.90 -8.38
C ILE A 119 -8.41 -12.73 -7.85
N ALA A 120 -9.73 -12.81 -7.98
CA ALA A 120 -10.66 -11.79 -7.50
C ALA A 120 -10.57 -11.60 -5.97
N ALA A 121 -10.46 -12.70 -5.21
CA ALA A 121 -10.19 -12.70 -3.78
C ALA A 121 -8.87 -12.00 -3.44
N SER A 122 -7.83 -12.20 -4.26
CA SER A 122 -6.51 -11.57 -4.08
C SER A 122 -6.53 -10.06 -4.30
N ILE A 123 -7.37 -9.59 -5.24
CA ILE A 123 -7.49 -8.18 -5.63
C ILE A 123 -8.36 -7.40 -4.64
N LEU A 124 -9.33 -8.06 -3.99
CA LEU A 124 -10.30 -7.39 -3.12
C LEU A 124 -9.65 -6.48 -2.06
N PRO A 125 -8.63 -6.90 -1.29
CA PRO A 125 -7.98 -6.04 -0.31
C PRO A 125 -6.82 -5.19 -0.88
N LYS A 126 -6.82 -4.86 -2.19
CA LYS A 126 -5.71 -4.11 -2.83
C LYS A 126 -5.40 -2.73 -2.23
N SER A 127 -6.34 -2.12 -1.49
CA SER A 127 -6.24 -0.74 -0.98
C SER A 127 -5.89 -0.67 0.52
N VAL A 128 -5.35 -1.74 1.11
CA VAL A 128 -4.87 -1.76 2.51
C VAL A 128 -3.40 -2.19 2.60
N THR A 129 -2.79 -2.06 3.78
CA THR A 129 -1.37 -2.40 3.98
C THR A 129 -1.06 -3.83 3.55
N THR A 130 0.11 -4.07 2.96
CA THR A 130 0.49 -5.39 2.40
C THR A 130 0.30 -6.54 3.40
N PRO A 131 0.67 -6.41 4.69
CA PRO A 131 0.42 -7.46 5.67
C PRO A 131 -1.08 -7.74 5.88
N ILE A 132 -1.90 -6.69 5.94
CA ILE A 132 -3.36 -6.84 6.09
C ILE A 132 -3.95 -7.48 4.84
N ALA A 133 -3.55 -7.03 3.65
CA ALA A 133 -4.07 -7.55 2.39
C ALA A 133 -3.75 -9.04 2.20
N ILE A 134 -2.53 -9.46 2.54
CA ILE A 134 -2.13 -10.87 2.52
C ILE A 134 -3.00 -11.68 3.51
N ALA A 135 -3.17 -11.20 4.74
CA ALA A 135 -3.96 -11.90 5.75
C ALA A 135 -5.44 -12.05 5.34
N VAL A 136 -6.03 -10.96 4.82
CA VAL A 136 -7.41 -10.95 4.31
C VAL A 136 -7.54 -11.85 3.09
N SER A 137 -6.65 -11.72 2.10
CA SER A 137 -6.66 -12.56 0.90
C SER A 137 -6.62 -14.04 1.26
N ASN A 138 -5.73 -14.44 2.17
CA ASN A 138 -5.64 -15.84 2.61
C ASN A 138 -6.92 -16.32 3.32
N SER A 139 -7.59 -15.46 4.09
CA SER A 139 -8.82 -15.85 4.79
C SER A 139 -10.02 -16.05 3.87
N ILE A 140 -10.01 -15.44 2.67
CA ILE A 140 -11.07 -15.58 1.66
C ILE A 140 -10.66 -16.44 0.44
N GLY A 141 -9.56 -17.20 0.54
CA GLY A 141 -9.15 -18.16 -0.49
C GLY A 141 -8.36 -17.56 -1.68
N GLY A 142 -7.80 -16.37 -1.54
CA GLY A 142 -6.93 -15.74 -2.53
C GLY A 142 -5.46 -16.16 -2.44
N VAL A 143 -4.65 -15.61 -3.33
CA VAL A 143 -3.21 -15.84 -3.46
C VAL A 143 -2.43 -14.65 -2.90
N ALA A 144 -1.74 -14.86 -1.78
CA ALA A 144 -0.93 -13.85 -1.09
C ALA A 144 0.02 -13.05 -2.01
N ALA A 145 0.69 -13.74 -2.94
CA ALA A 145 1.64 -13.12 -3.86
C ALA A 145 0.95 -12.11 -4.80
N ILE A 146 -0.23 -12.46 -5.34
CA ILE A 146 -1.00 -11.56 -6.21
C ILE A 146 -1.48 -10.35 -5.39
N SER A 147 -1.99 -10.59 -4.19
CA SER A 147 -2.45 -9.51 -3.31
C SER A 147 -1.34 -8.50 -3.02
N ALA A 148 -0.14 -8.98 -2.66
CA ALA A 148 1.02 -8.12 -2.41
C ALA A 148 1.39 -7.26 -3.62
N VAL A 149 1.37 -7.84 -4.83
CA VAL A 149 1.67 -7.11 -6.07
C VAL A 149 0.61 -6.05 -6.36
N CYS A 150 -0.69 -6.40 -6.27
CA CYS A 150 -1.79 -5.46 -6.50
C CYS A 150 -1.70 -4.25 -5.54
N VAL A 151 -1.41 -4.54 -4.28
CA VAL A 151 -1.25 -3.54 -3.23
C VAL A 151 -0.10 -2.57 -3.52
N ILE A 152 1.08 -3.10 -3.86
CA ILE A 152 2.23 -2.29 -4.24
C ILE A 152 1.92 -1.45 -5.48
N PHE A 153 1.29 -2.06 -6.48
CA PHE A 153 0.92 -1.39 -7.73
C PHE A 153 0.00 -0.19 -7.49
N VAL A 154 -1.09 -0.37 -6.74
CA VAL A 154 -2.01 0.72 -6.38
C VAL A 154 -1.29 1.78 -5.55
N GLY A 155 -0.43 1.38 -4.62
CA GLY A 155 0.38 2.29 -3.81
C GLY A 155 1.29 3.19 -4.65
N ILE A 156 2.01 2.60 -5.62
CA ILE A 156 2.88 3.34 -6.55
C ILE A 156 2.05 4.30 -7.40
N LEU A 157 0.93 3.85 -7.96
CA LEU A 157 0.06 4.72 -8.76
C LEU A 157 -0.44 5.92 -7.95
N GLY A 158 -0.87 5.70 -6.70
CA GLY A 158 -1.28 6.79 -5.83
C GLY A 158 -0.14 7.76 -5.51
N ALA A 159 1.06 7.25 -5.20
CA ALA A 159 2.22 8.09 -4.90
C ALA A 159 2.67 8.94 -6.10
N ILE A 160 2.58 8.41 -7.32
CA ILE A 160 2.97 9.12 -8.56
C ILE A 160 1.89 10.09 -9.01
N PHE A 161 0.63 9.64 -9.07
CA PHE A 161 -0.46 10.36 -9.74
C PHE A 161 -1.40 11.11 -8.80
N GLY A 162 -1.43 10.77 -7.50
CA GLY A 162 -2.42 11.28 -6.55
C GLY A 162 -2.45 12.80 -6.43
N HIS A 163 -1.29 13.42 -6.17
CA HIS A 163 -1.20 14.88 -6.04
C HIS A 163 -1.48 15.61 -7.37
N THR A 164 -1.10 15.02 -8.50
CA THR A 164 -1.42 15.54 -9.83
C THR A 164 -2.93 15.53 -10.06
N LEU A 165 -3.61 14.45 -9.67
CA LEU A 165 -5.05 14.34 -9.75
C LEU A 165 -5.75 15.37 -8.84
N PHE A 166 -5.28 15.56 -7.61
CA PHE A 166 -5.83 16.58 -6.71
C PHE A 166 -5.69 17.99 -7.26
N LYS A 167 -4.53 18.33 -7.84
CA LYS A 167 -4.33 19.63 -8.50
C LYS A 167 -5.31 19.82 -9.67
N ARG A 168 -5.52 18.79 -10.49
CA ARG A 168 -6.45 18.82 -11.63
C ARG A 168 -7.91 18.97 -11.18
N LEU A 169 -8.29 18.29 -10.11
CA LEU A 169 -9.63 18.37 -9.50
C LEU A 169 -9.82 19.57 -8.57
N ARG A 170 -8.78 20.40 -8.38
CA ARG A 170 -8.76 21.57 -7.49
C ARG A 170 -9.09 21.24 -6.03
N VAL A 171 -8.67 20.07 -5.56
CA VAL A 171 -8.78 19.68 -4.13
C VAL A 171 -7.64 20.33 -3.36
N THR A 172 -7.94 21.41 -2.63
CA THR A 172 -6.95 22.22 -1.92
C THR A 172 -6.83 21.85 -0.44
N THR A 173 -7.89 21.30 0.16
CA THR A 173 -7.94 20.97 1.58
C THR A 173 -7.04 19.79 1.93
N LYS A 174 -6.05 20.01 2.81
CA LYS A 174 -5.07 19.00 3.25
C LYS A 174 -5.72 17.75 3.84
N ALA A 175 -6.73 17.91 4.70
CA ALA A 175 -7.47 16.80 5.28
C ALA A 175 -8.15 15.93 4.21
N SER A 176 -8.79 16.56 3.21
CA SER A 176 -9.45 15.85 2.12
C SER A 176 -8.47 15.10 1.24
N ARG A 177 -7.32 15.70 0.90
CA ARG A 177 -6.25 15.02 0.14
C ARG A 177 -5.68 13.85 0.90
N GLY A 178 -5.40 14.04 2.20
CA GLY A 178 -4.88 12.99 3.07
C GLY A 178 -5.84 11.82 3.17
N LEU A 179 -7.10 12.07 3.52
CA LEU A 179 -8.14 11.02 3.60
C LEU A 179 -8.32 10.29 2.27
N ALA A 180 -8.41 11.02 1.15
CA ALA A 180 -8.56 10.41 -0.17
C ALA A 180 -7.35 9.53 -0.54
N MET A 181 -6.12 9.99 -0.27
CA MET A 181 -4.91 9.21 -0.51
C MET A 181 -4.86 7.96 0.36
N GLY A 182 -5.10 8.10 1.66
CA GLY A 182 -5.03 6.96 2.59
C GLY A 182 -6.11 5.91 2.34
N THR A 183 -7.28 6.32 1.81
CA THR A 183 -8.37 5.39 1.47
C THR A 183 -8.20 4.74 0.09
N ALA A 184 -7.74 5.47 -0.92
CA ALA A 184 -7.66 4.95 -2.29
C ALA A 184 -6.33 4.26 -2.61
N SER A 185 -5.25 4.70 -1.98
CA SER A 185 -3.89 4.22 -2.21
C SER A 185 -3.45 3.23 -1.12
N HIS A 186 -2.25 3.43 -0.59
CA HIS A 186 -1.54 2.56 0.34
C HIS A 186 -0.57 3.37 1.19
N ALA A 187 0.22 2.69 2.04
CA ALA A 187 1.34 3.25 2.79
C ALA A 187 2.31 4.06 1.90
N LEU A 188 2.52 3.70 0.63
CA LEU A 188 3.34 4.50 -0.30
C LEU A 188 2.72 5.85 -0.63
N GLY A 189 1.40 5.89 -0.84
CA GLY A 189 0.65 7.14 -1.01
C GLY A 189 0.67 7.99 0.26
N THR A 190 0.53 7.34 1.42
CA THR A 190 0.64 8.00 2.73
C THR A 190 2.04 8.59 2.97
N ALA A 191 3.09 7.84 2.65
CA ALA A 191 4.46 8.35 2.71
C ALA A 191 4.63 9.58 1.82
N ARG A 192 4.07 9.57 0.62
CA ARG A 192 4.09 10.73 -0.28
C ARG A 192 3.35 11.94 0.31
N CYS A 193 2.20 11.74 0.95
CA CYS A 193 1.49 12.81 1.66
C CYS A 193 2.35 13.37 2.80
N ALA A 194 3.00 12.51 3.59
CA ALA A 194 3.87 12.94 4.69
C ALA A 194 5.13 13.69 4.21
N GLU A 195 5.64 13.38 3.02
CA GLU A 195 6.72 14.16 2.38
C GLU A 195 6.27 15.55 1.93
N GLU A 196 5.03 15.71 1.49
CA GLU A 196 4.49 16.97 0.97
C GLU A 196 3.99 17.89 2.08
N ASP A 197 3.26 17.34 3.07
CA ASP A 197 2.75 18.10 4.20
C ASP A 197 2.45 17.21 5.41
N TYR A 198 2.86 17.65 6.59
CA TYR A 198 2.69 16.91 7.84
C TYR A 198 1.20 16.61 8.16
N VAL A 199 0.29 17.58 7.97
CA VAL A 199 -1.14 17.40 8.27
C VAL A 199 -1.76 16.43 7.27
N GLU A 200 -1.41 16.56 5.99
CA GLU A 200 -1.88 15.64 4.95
C GLU A 200 -1.44 14.19 5.22
N GLY A 201 -0.18 14.01 5.62
CA GLY A 201 0.36 12.72 6.05
C GLY A 201 -0.40 12.11 7.21
N ALA A 202 -0.71 12.90 8.25
CA ALA A 202 -1.44 12.41 9.42
C ALA A 202 -2.87 11.94 9.09
N TYR A 203 -3.62 12.70 8.29
CA TYR A 203 -4.95 12.28 7.83
C TYR A 203 -4.88 11.04 6.93
N SER A 204 -3.84 10.93 6.09
CA SER A 204 -3.61 9.76 5.24
C SER A 204 -3.28 8.51 6.05
N SER A 205 -2.41 8.61 7.06
CA SER A 205 -2.08 7.49 7.97
C SER A 205 -3.31 7.00 8.73
N LEU A 206 -4.16 7.92 9.19
CA LEU A 206 -5.43 7.57 9.83
C LEU A 206 -6.36 6.81 8.88
N ALA A 207 -6.55 7.34 7.67
CA ALA A 207 -7.40 6.70 6.67
C ALA A 207 -6.91 5.31 6.33
N LEU A 208 -5.59 5.14 6.13
CA LEU A 208 -4.96 3.84 5.87
C LEU A 208 -5.26 2.83 6.99
N MET A 209 -5.11 3.22 8.26
CA MET A 209 -5.37 2.33 9.40
C MET A 209 -6.86 1.96 9.50
N THR A 210 -7.72 2.97 9.36
CA THR A 210 -9.18 2.79 9.44
C THR A 210 -9.71 1.91 8.31
N CYS A 211 -9.24 2.12 7.08
CA CYS A 211 -9.56 1.28 5.92
C CYS A 211 -9.05 -0.15 6.10
N GLY A 212 -7.87 -0.34 6.73
CA GLY A 212 -7.34 -1.64 7.10
C GLY A 212 -8.28 -2.44 8.01
N ILE A 213 -8.81 -1.79 9.04
CA ILE A 213 -9.78 -2.41 9.98
C ILE A 213 -11.08 -2.74 9.25
N ILE A 214 -11.62 -1.77 8.50
CA ILE A 214 -12.90 -1.93 7.79
C ILE A 214 -12.80 -3.06 6.76
N THR A 215 -11.74 -3.08 5.96
CA THR A 215 -11.52 -4.12 4.94
C THR A 215 -11.36 -5.49 5.58
N SER A 216 -10.58 -5.60 6.68
CA SER A 216 -10.41 -6.87 7.39
C SER A 216 -11.72 -7.44 7.92
N LEU A 217 -12.60 -6.58 8.43
CA LEU A 217 -13.90 -6.99 8.96
C LEU A 217 -14.92 -7.28 7.87
N MET A 218 -14.90 -6.52 6.77
CA MET A 218 -15.95 -6.57 5.74
C MET A 218 -15.65 -7.54 4.60
N ALA A 219 -14.38 -7.77 4.27
CA ALA A 219 -13.98 -8.61 3.14
C ALA A 219 -14.59 -10.02 3.17
N PRO A 220 -14.63 -10.75 4.31
CA PRO A 220 -15.22 -12.09 4.37
C PRO A 220 -16.72 -12.11 4.08
N PHE A 221 -17.43 -11.00 4.28
CA PHE A 221 -18.87 -10.89 4.04
C PHE A 221 -19.18 -10.35 2.63
N ILE A 222 -18.37 -9.41 2.14
CA ILE A 222 -18.56 -8.80 0.83
C ILE A 222 -18.15 -9.75 -0.29
N PHE A 223 -17.07 -10.50 -0.10
CA PHE A 223 -16.53 -11.37 -1.17
C PHE A 223 -17.54 -12.42 -1.66
N PRO A 224 -18.22 -13.21 -0.80
CA PRO A 224 -19.21 -14.18 -1.25
C PRO A 224 -20.38 -13.55 -2.00
N VAL A 225 -20.81 -12.35 -1.59
CA VAL A 225 -21.89 -11.61 -2.27
C VAL A 225 -21.44 -11.18 -3.67
N LEU A 226 -20.22 -10.65 -3.80
CA LEU A 226 -19.68 -10.26 -5.10
C LEU A 226 -19.44 -11.47 -6.01
N LEU A 227 -18.98 -12.58 -5.45
CA LEU A 227 -18.82 -13.84 -6.18
C LEU A 227 -20.16 -14.33 -6.74
N ALA A 228 -21.25 -14.26 -5.97
CA ALA A 228 -22.57 -14.66 -6.44
C ALA A 228 -23.17 -13.71 -7.50
N LEU A 229 -22.76 -12.44 -7.51
CA LEU A 229 -23.27 -11.43 -8.44
C LEU A 229 -22.49 -11.36 -9.76
N PHE A 230 -21.17 -11.58 -9.72
CA PHE A 230 -20.27 -11.34 -10.85
C PHE A 230 -19.43 -12.55 -11.26
N GLY A 231 -19.32 -13.59 -10.43
CA GLY A 231 -18.60 -14.83 -10.73
C GLY A 231 -19.46 -15.83 -11.49
#